data_AF-A0A0C2Z4S9-F1
#
_entry.id   AF-A0A0C2Z4S9-F1
#
_cell.length_a   1.000
_cell.length_b   1.000
_cell.length_c   1.000
_cell.angle_alpha   90.00
_cell.angle_beta   90.00
_cell.angle_gamma   90.00
#
_symmetry.space_group_name_H-M   'P 1'
#
loop_
_entity.id
_entity.type
_entity.pdbx_description
1 polymer ?
#
loop_
_entity_poly.entity_id
_entity_poly.type
_entity_poly.pdbx_seq_one_letter_code
_entity_poly.pdbx_strand_id
1 'polypeptide(L)'
;MASLSIAGFLLDKIPFRLPIHLYTYVEGVTPLSTDKAVLSALVSYLVIIFSIQAFMKNRQPFKLTALFQIHNVILSSGSLLLLSLMLEEILPMLWNNGVHSALCDEKSWTPKMEFYYMINYYFKYLELLDTVFLALKKKPLQFLHVFHHSATALLCYTQLNGKTSISWAVITLNLMVHVIMYYYYYATAGGAKFWWKKYLTTMQITQFIIDLVIVYFGTYERMAFKYLPHLPYVGNCAGSEKAALFGCALLTSYLGLFINFYFQTYKPKTTTKSTASAVANGHTNGRANGTANGSSHRKD
;
A
#
# COMPACT_ATOMS: atom_id res chain seq x y z
N MET A 1 -25.07 -11.81 -20.62
CA MET A 1 -24.36 -11.73 -19.32
C MET A 1 -23.24 -10.68 -19.28
N ALA A 2 -22.67 -10.22 -20.40
CA ALA A 2 -21.66 -9.14 -20.37
C ALA A 2 -22.22 -7.78 -19.87
N SER A 3 -23.52 -7.53 -20.02
CA SER A 3 -24.20 -6.27 -19.69
C SER A 3 -24.45 -6.01 -18.18
N LEU A 4 -24.16 -6.96 -17.30
CA LEU A 4 -24.28 -6.81 -15.83
C LEU A 4 -22.95 -6.67 -15.10
N SER A 5 -21.82 -6.76 -15.82
CA SER A 5 -20.47 -6.66 -15.25
C SER A 5 -19.97 -5.23 -15.21
N ILE A 6 -19.26 -4.82 -14.15
CA ILE A 6 -18.65 -3.47 -14.09
C ILE A 6 -17.62 -3.35 -15.22
N ALA A 7 -16.84 -4.40 -15.45
CA ALA A 7 -15.89 -4.48 -16.56
C ALA A 7 -16.57 -4.31 -17.93
N GLY A 8 -17.72 -4.96 -18.14
CA GLY A 8 -18.51 -4.84 -19.38
C GLY A 8 -19.07 -3.43 -19.58
N PHE A 9 -19.54 -2.79 -18.51
CA PHE A 9 -19.98 -1.40 -18.55
C PHE A 9 -18.84 -0.43 -18.91
N LEU A 10 -17.65 -0.62 -18.34
CA LEU A 10 -16.48 0.21 -18.65
C LEU A 10 -16.02 0.02 -20.10
N LEU A 11 -15.98 -1.22 -20.59
CA LEU A 11 -15.58 -1.54 -21.97
C LEU A 11 -16.53 -0.92 -23.00
N ASP A 12 -17.84 -0.88 -22.72
CA ASP A 12 -18.83 -0.21 -23.59
C ASP A 12 -18.58 1.32 -23.71
N LYS A 13 -17.90 1.91 -22.72
CA LYS A 13 -17.62 3.36 -22.68
C LYS A 13 -16.22 3.74 -23.20
N ILE A 14 -15.33 2.79 -23.48
CA ILE A 14 -13.96 3.05 -23.95
C ILE A 14 -13.82 2.60 -25.42
N PRO A 15 -13.90 3.52 -26.41
CA PRO A 15 -13.99 3.17 -27.82
C PRO A 15 -12.65 2.79 -28.50
N PHE A 16 -11.58 2.50 -27.75
CA PHE A 16 -10.24 2.28 -28.31
C PHE A 16 -9.78 0.83 -28.20
N ARG A 17 -9.34 0.24 -29.31
CA ARG A 17 -8.52 -0.99 -29.30
C ARG A 17 -7.10 -0.62 -28.88
N LEU A 18 -6.79 -0.80 -27.61
CA LEU A 18 -5.45 -0.60 -27.07
C LEU A 18 -4.48 -1.65 -27.64
N PRO A 19 -3.19 -1.32 -27.86
CA PRO A 19 -2.16 -2.33 -28.11
C PRO A 19 -2.08 -3.42 -27.02
N ILE A 20 -1.69 -4.65 -27.40
CA ILE A 20 -1.65 -5.84 -26.50
C ILE A 20 -0.87 -5.57 -25.20
N HIS A 21 0.29 -4.91 -25.28
CA HIS A 21 1.14 -4.61 -24.13
C HIS A 21 0.55 -3.59 -23.15
N LEU A 22 -0.58 -2.94 -23.50
CA LEU A 22 -1.33 -2.06 -22.61
C LEU A 22 -2.43 -2.80 -21.84
N TYR A 23 -2.74 -4.06 -22.19
CA TYR A 23 -3.72 -4.87 -21.46
C TYR A 23 -3.25 -6.29 -21.09
N THR A 24 -2.02 -6.65 -21.45
CA THR A 24 -1.36 -7.91 -21.09
C THR A 24 0.08 -7.62 -20.72
N TYR A 25 0.60 -8.26 -19.67
CA TYR A 25 1.94 -7.99 -19.19
C TYR A 25 2.98 -8.75 -20.04
N VAL A 26 3.84 -8.01 -20.73
CA VAL A 26 4.89 -8.56 -21.60
C VAL A 26 6.23 -7.98 -21.16
N GLU A 27 7.07 -8.82 -20.57
CA GLU A 27 8.42 -8.43 -20.13
C GLU A 27 9.23 -7.86 -21.31
N GLY A 28 9.87 -6.71 -21.09
CA GLY A 28 10.66 -6.00 -22.10
C GLY A 28 9.87 -5.09 -23.05
N VAL A 29 8.55 -5.25 -23.14
CA VAL A 29 7.68 -4.43 -24.02
C VAL A 29 6.76 -3.53 -23.21
N THR A 30 6.13 -4.07 -22.17
CA THR A 30 5.26 -3.29 -21.28
C THR A 30 6.09 -2.21 -20.55
N PRO A 31 5.61 -0.97 -20.43
CA PRO A 31 6.32 0.06 -19.66
C PRO A 31 6.66 -0.41 -18.24
N LEU A 32 7.86 -0.07 -17.75
CA LEU A 32 8.32 -0.48 -16.41
C LEU A 32 8.35 -2.01 -16.19
N SER A 33 8.53 -2.81 -17.24
CA SER A 33 8.64 -4.28 -17.14
C SER A 33 10.08 -4.82 -17.17
N THR A 34 11.09 -3.97 -17.04
CA THR A 34 12.50 -4.39 -17.02
C THR A 34 13.20 -3.94 -15.75
N ASP A 35 14.18 -4.72 -15.29
CA ASP A 35 14.97 -4.39 -14.10
C ASP A 35 15.58 -2.99 -14.18
N LYS A 36 16.10 -2.62 -15.35
CA LYS A 36 16.69 -1.29 -15.59
C LYS A 36 15.65 -0.18 -15.44
N ALA A 37 14.46 -0.36 -15.99
CA ALA A 37 13.39 0.63 -15.91
C ALA A 37 12.89 0.79 -14.46
N VAL A 38 12.67 -0.31 -13.76
CA VAL A 38 12.21 -0.30 -12.36
C VAL A 38 13.26 0.31 -11.45
N LEU A 39 14.52 -0.11 -11.55
CA LEU A 39 15.62 0.45 -10.77
C LEU A 39 15.80 1.95 -11.05
N SER A 40 15.75 2.35 -12.32
CA SER A 40 15.81 3.76 -12.72
C SER A 40 14.67 4.57 -12.09
N ALA A 41 13.45 4.04 -12.07
CA ALA A 41 12.31 4.71 -11.46
C ALA A 41 12.49 4.87 -9.93
N LEU A 42 12.97 3.84 -9.24
CA LEU A 42 13.23 3.89 -7.79
C LEU A 42 14.36 4.85 -7.43
N VAL A 43 15.46 4.83 -8.18
CA VAL A 43 16.57 5.78 -8.00
C VAL A 43 16.10 7.20 -8.26
N SER A 44 15.35 7.41 -9.34
CA SER A 44 14.78 8.73 -9.67
C SER A 44 13.86 9.22 -8.57
N TYR A 45 12.99 8.36 -8.04
CA TYR A 45 12.13 8.68 -6.89
C TYR A 45 12.95 9.15 -5.68
N LEU A 46 13.97 8.42 -5.27
CA LEU A 46 14.81 8.81 -4.14
C LEU A 46 15.55 10.14 -4.40
N VAL A 47 16.13 10.31 -5.58
CA VAL A 47 16.81 11.55 -5.98
C VAL A 47 15.84 12.73 -5.93
N ILE A 48 14.64 12.59 -6.47
CA ILE A 48 13.60 13.63 -6.45
C ILE A 48 13.24 13.99 -5.01
N ILE A 49 12.98 13.01 -4.14
CA ILE A 49 12.59 13.26 -2.75
C ILE A 49 13.68 14.00 -1.98
N PHE A 50 14.94 13.55 -2.06
CA PHE A 50 16.05 14.22 -1.38
C PHE A 50 16.34 15.61 -1.96
N SER A 51 16.20 15.78 -3.27
CA SER A 51 16.33 17.09 -3.94
C SER A 51 15.25 18.06 -3.47
N ILE A 52 14.00 17.62 -3.35
CA ILE A 52 12.90 18.43 -2.83
C ILE A 52 13.17 18.80 -1.36
N GLN A 53 13.61 17.85 -0.53
CA GLN A 53 13.94 18.15 0.88
C GLN A 53 15.05 19.21 1.00
N ALA A 54 16.11 19.10 0.19
CA ALA A 54 17.19 20.07 0.14
C ALA A 54 16.70 21.45 -0.32
N PHE A 55 15.90 21.49 -1.39
CA PHE A 55 15.29 22.71 -1.92
C PHE A 55 14.35 23.40 -0.91
N MET A 56 13.60 22.61 -0.14
CA MET A 56 12.64 23.10 0.84
C MET A 56 13.28 23.51 2.18
N LYS A 57 14.58 23.26 2.42
CA LYS A 57 15.26 23.53 3.69
C LYS A 57 15.04 24.97 4.18
N ASN A 58 15.27 25.93 3.29
CA ASN A 58 15.18 27.38 3.59
C ASN A 58 13.86 28.02 3.13
N ARG A 59 12.85 27.22 2.75
CA ARG A 59 11.55 27.71 2.26
C ARG A 59 10.42 27.41 3.23
N GLN A 60 9.34 28.17 3.11
CA GLN A 60 8.09 27.90 3.83
C GLN A 60 7.35 26.70 3.20
N PRO A 61 6.59 25.92 3.98
CA PRO A 61 5.79 24.81 3.46
C PRO A 61 4.79 25.27 2.39
N PHE A 62 4.66 24.53 1.29
CA PHE A 62 3.70 24.88 0.24
C PHE A 62 2.26 24.54 0.66
N LYS A 63 1.32 25.41 0.28
CA LYS A 63 -0.13 25.22 0.50
C LYS A 63 -0.74 24.47 -0.69
N LEU A 64 -0.56 23.15 -0.72
CA LEU A 64 -1.03 22.28 -1.82
C LEU A 64 -2.31 21.51 -1.46
N THR A 65 -3.20 22.08 -0.64
CA THR A 65 -4.34 21.34 -0.08
C THR A 65 -5.27 20.79 -1.16
N ALA A 66 -5.68 21.60 -2.13
CA ALA A 66 -6.58 21.17 -3.20
C ALA A 66 -5.97 20.05 -4.06
N LEU A 67 -4.70 20.22 -4.49
CA LEU A 67 -4.00 19.19 -5.26
C LEU A 67 -3.85 17.89 -4.47
N PHE A 68 -3.50 17.99 -3.18
CA PHE A 68 -3.43 16.83 -2.31
C PHE A 68 -4.79 16.15 -2.16
N GLN A 69 -5.88 16.91 -2.02
CA GLN A 69 -7.23 16.34 -1.96
C GLN A 69 -7.62 15.62 -3.25
N ILE A 70 -7.41 16.24 -4.41
CA ILE A 70 -7.67 15.62 -5.73
C ILE A 70 -6.90 14.30 -5.85
N HIS A 71 -5.61 14.32 -5.52
CA HIS A 71 -4.76 13.15 -5.52
C HIS A 71 -5.31 12.01 -4.63
N ASN A 72 -5.67 12.32 -3.38
CA ASN A 72 -6.25 11.31 -2.47
C ASN A 72 -7.62 10.80 -2.94
N VAL A 73 -8.44 11.64 -3.59
CA VAL A 73 -9.71 11.20 -4.17
C VAL A 73 -9.48 10.24 -5.34
N ILE A 74 -8.52 10.54 -6.22
CA ILE A 74 -8.14 9.65 -7.33
C ILE A 74 -7.64 8.31 -6.79
N LEU A 75 -6.77 8.31 -5.78
CA LEU A 75 -6.26 7.07 -5.19
C LEU A 75 -7.36 6.29 -4.47
N SER A 76 -8.24 6.96 -3.74
CA SER A 76 -9.36 6.32 -3.05
C SER A 76 -10.37 5.70 -4.02
N SER A 77 -10.80 6.45 -5.04
CA SER A 77 -11.80 5.98 -6.02
C SER A 77 -11.22 4.93 -6.96
N GLY A 78 -9.97 5.12 -7.41
CA GLY A 78 -9.24 4.15 -8.21
C GLY A 78 -9.01 2.84 -7.46
N SER A 79 -8.65 2.90 -6.17
CA SER A 79 -8.51 1.70 -5.34
C SER A 79 -9.83 0.96 -5.18
N LEU A 80 -10.94 1.71 -5.00
CA LEU A 80 -12.27 1.12 -4.88
C LEU A 80 -12.70 0.45 -6.18
N LEU A 81 -12.51 1.13 -7.32
CA LEU A 81 -12.83 0.59 -8.63
C LEU A 81 -12.05 -0.69 -8.90
N LEU A 82 -10.74 -0.67 -8.66
CA LEU A 82 -9.88 -1.82 -8.91
C LEU A 82 -10.23 -2.99 -7.98
N LEU A 83 -10.52 -2.70 -6.71
CA LEU A 83 -11.01 -3.70 -5.76
C LEU A 83 -12.30 -4.35 -6.27
N SER A 84 -13.28 -3.56 -6.71
CA SER A 84 -14.54 -4.08 -7.25
C SER A 84 -14.32 -4.97 -8.47
N LEU A 85 -13.46 -4.56 -9.40
CA LEU A 85 -13.13 -5.33 -10.61
C LEU A 85 -12.42 -6.66 -10.29
N MET A 86 -11.47 -6.64 -9.35
CA MET A 86 -10.78 -7.87 -8.92
C MET A 86 -11.71 -8.81 -8.16
N LEU A 87 -12.57 -8.27 -7.28
CA LEU A 87 -13.58 -9.07 -6.57
C LEU A 87 -14.59 -9.69 -7.53
N GLU A 88 -15.05 -8.94 -8.53
CA GLU A 88 -15.95 -9.46 -9.56
C GLU A 88 -15.37 -10.66 -10.32
N GLU A 89 -14.06 -10.66 -10.58
CA GLU A 89 -13.38 -11.76 -11.26
C GLU A 89 -13.11 -12.97 -10.34
N ILE A 90 -12.75 -12.74 -9.06
CA ILE A 90 -12.33 -13.82 -8.14
C ILE A 90 -13.46 -14.46 -7.35
N LEU A 91 -14.53 -13.73 -7.03
CA LEU A 91 -15.66 -14.27 -6.24
C LEU A 91 -16.31 -15.50 -6.91
N PRO A 92 -16.55 -15.54 -8.23
CA PRO A 92 -17.04 -16.74 -8.89
C PRO A 92 -16.06 -17.92 -8.80
N MET A 93 -14.75 -17.66 -8.87
CA MET A 93 -13.73 -18.71 -8.73
C MET A 93 -13.71 -19.29 -7.31
N LEU A 94 -13.80 -18.42 -6.29
CA LEU A 94 -13.91 -18.83 -4.89
C LEU A 94 -15.14 -19.68 -4.63
N TRP A 95 -16.30 -19.26 -5.16
CA TRP A 95 -17.58 -19.95 -4.94
C TRP A 95 -17.64 -21.31 -5.63
N ASN A 96 -17.16 -21.40 -6.87
CA ASN A 96 -17.31 -22.61 -7.68
C ASN A 96 -16.18 -23.63 -7.48
N ASN A 97 -14.95 -23.16 -7.24
CA ASN A 97 -13.75 -24.03 -7.21
C ASN A 97 -13.12 -24.12 -5.82
N GLY A 98 -13.58 -23.33 -4.85
CA GLY A 98 -13.06 -23.29 -3.49
C GLY A 98 -11.82 -22.41 -3.31
N VAL A 99 -11.47 -22.18 -2.04
CA VAL A 99 -10.41 -21.23 -1.63
C VAL A 99 -9.03 -21.66 -2.11
N HIS A 100 -8.68 -22.94 -2.00
CA HIS A 100 -7.38 -23.42 -2.43
C HIS A 100 -7.18 -23.21 -3.93
N SER A 101 -8.16 -23.57 -4.76
CA SER A 101 -8.08 -23.36 -6.22
C SER A 101 -7.95 -21.88 -6.54
N ALA A 102 -8.79 -21.02 -5.94
CA ALA A 102 -8.73 -19.57 -6.15
C ALA A 102 -7.38 -18.95 -5.76
N LEU A 103 -6.71 -19.46 -4.72
CA LEU A 103 -5.40 -18.96 -4.28
C LEU A 103 -4.26 -19.51 -5.14
N CYS A 104 -4.24 -20.81 -5.39
CA CYS A 104 -3.05 -21.53 -5.82
C CYS A 104 -3.10 -22.09 -7.25
N ASP A 105 -4.26 -22.16 -7.89
CA ASP A 105 -4.36 -22.65 -9.26
C ASP A 105 -3.84 -21.60 -10.25
N GLU A 106 -3.12 -22.05 -11.28
CA GLU A 106 -2.64 -21.18 -12.36
C GLU A 106 -3.84 -20.55 -13.11
N LYS A 107 -4.98 -21.24 -13.13
CA LYS A 107 -6.23 -20.74 -13.72
C LYS A 107 -6.75 -19.47 -13.04
N SER A 108 -6.35 -19.19 -11.80
CA SER A 108 -6.71 -17.95 -11.10
C SER A 108 -5.95 -16.73 -11.61
N TRP A 109 -4.85 -16.93 -12.33
CA TRP A 109 -4.16 -15.88 -13.09
C TRP A 109 -4.83 -15.68 -14.46
N THR A 110 -6.07 -15.19 -14.46
CA THR A 110 -6.79 -14.92 -15.71
C THR A 110 -6.21 -13.69 -16.43
N PRO A 111 -6.39 -13.54 -17.76
CA PRO A 111 -5.95 -12.34 -18.47
C PRO A 111 -6.53 -11.03 -17.90
N LYS A 112 -7.77 -11.06 -17.39
CA LYS A 112 -8.37 -9.91 -16.71
C LYS A 112 -7.69 -9.62 -15.37
N MET A 113 -7.40 -10.66 -14.60
CA MET A 113 -6.70 -10.50 -13.32
C MET A 113 -5.29 -9.95 -13.52
N GLU A 114 -4.57 -10.42 -14.56
CA GLU A 114 -3.25 -9.87 -14.94
C GLU A 114 -3.36 -8.39 -15.35
N PHE A 115 -4.39 -8.02 -16.11
CA PHE A 115 -4.64 -6.63 -16.47
C PHE A 115 -4.90 -5.74 -15.24
N TYR A 116 -5.76 -6.19 -14.32
CA TYR A 116 -6.04 -5.47 -13.09
C TYR A 116 -4.81 -5.37 -12.18
N TYR A 117 -3.99 -6.43 -12.12
CA TYR A 117 -2.69 -6.38 -11.47
C TYR A 117 -1.84 -5.28 -12.10
N MET A 118 -1.70 -5.26 -13.42
CA MET A 118 -0.89 -4.27 -14.11
C MET A 118 -1.34 -2.83 -13.82
N ILE A 119 -2.66 -2.59 -13.73
CA ILE A 119 -3.20 -1.29 -13.26
C ILE A 119 -2.78 -1.03 -11.81
N ASN A 120 -2.91 -1.99 -10.90
CA ASN A 120 -2.47 -1.85 -9.50
C ASN A 120 -0.97 -1.50 -9.43
N TYR A 121 -0.14 -2.16 -10.24
CA TYR A 121 1.29 -1.90 -10.34
C TYR A 121 1.58 -0.45 -10.74
N TYR A 122 0.90 0.09 -11.74
CA TYR A 122 1.03 1.51 -12.10
C TYR A 122 0.49 2.46 -11.04
N PHE A 123 -0.58 2.07 -10.33
CA PHE A 123 -1.09 2.81 -9.19
C PHE A 123 -0.02 3.00 -8.11
N LYS A 124 0.86 2.01 -7.88
CA LYS A 124 1.97 2.16 -6.91
C LYS A 124 2.96 3.27 -7.26
N TYR A 125 3.14 3.56 -8.55
CA TYR A 125 3.92 4.72 -8.97
C TYR A 125 3.19 6.05 -8.74
N LEU A 126 1.86 6.07 -8.89
CA LEU A 126 1.06 7.25 -8.51
C LEU A 126 1.11 7.49 -7.01
N GLU A 127 1.11 6.44 -6.19
CA GLU A 127 1.26 6.54 -4.73
C GLU A 127 2.60 7.17 -4.31
N LEU A 128 3.67 7.11 -5.15
CA LEU A 128 4.94 7.80 -4.86
C LEU A 128 4.79 9.32 -4.74
N LEU A 129 3.76 9.90 -5.37
CA LEU A 129 3.44 11.32 -5.24
C LEU A 129 3.04 11.70 -3.81
N ASP A 130 2.60 10.75 -2.97
CA ASP A 130 2.34 11.01 -1.55
C ASP A 130 3.58 11.55 -0.86
N THR A 131 4.73 10.91 -1.11
CA THR A 131 6.01 11.32 -0.54
C THR A 131 6.42 12.70 -1.05
N VAL A 132 6.16 13.01 -2.33
CA VAL A 132 6.40 14.33 -2.93
C VAL A 132 5.58 15.41 -2.23
N PHE A 133 4.28 15.18 -2.02
CA PHE A 133 3.41 16.11 -1.29
C PHE A 133 3.88 16.31 0.15
N LEU A 134 4.26 15.24 0.85
CA LEU A 134 4.79 15.34 2.21
C LEU A 134 6.09 16.15 2.26
N ALA A 135 7.01 15.94 1.32
CA ALA A 135 8.26 16.68 1.21
C ALA A 135 8.01 18.17 0.95
N LEU A 136 7.15 18.52 -0.02
CA LEU A 136 6.78 19.92 -0.34
C LEU A 136 6.03 20.62 0.81
N LYS A 137 5.31 19.87 1.64
CA LYS A 137 4.63 20.37 2.85
C LYS A 137 5.52 20.37 4.10
N LYS A 138 6.81 20.04 3.96
CA LYS A 138 7.78 19.87 5.06
C LYS A 138 7.25 18.98 6.19
N LYS A 139 6.50 17.93 5.84
CA LYS A 139 6.06 16.90 6.78
C LYS A 139 7.18 15.86 6.95
N PRO A 140 7.34 15.28 8.15
CA PRO A 140 8.39 14.31 8.39
C PRO A 140 8.18 13.08 7.49
N LEU A 141 9.19 12.76 6.68
CA LEU A 141 9.21 11.52 5.90
C LEU A 141 9.74 10.41 6.80
N GLN A 142 8.84 9.57 7.27
CA GLN A 142 9.23 8.40 8.06
C GLN A 142 9.90 7.36 7.16
N PHE A 143 10.95 6.71 7.67
CA PHE A 143 11.61 5.61 6.97
C PHE A 143 10.60 4.56 6.49
N LEU A 144 9.65 4.18 7.36
CA LEU A 144 8.58 3.24 7.02
C LEU A 144 7.83 3.63 5.74
N HIS A 145 7.50 4.91 5.58
CA HIS A 145 6.76 5.40 4.42
C HIS A 145 7.60 5.29 3.14
N VAL A 146 8.82 5.84 3.13
CA VAL A 146 9.69 5.82 1.94
C VAL A 146 10.07 4.39 1.56
N PHE A 147 10.39 3.55 2.55
CA PHE A 147 10.71 2.15 2.34
C PHE A 147 9.51 1.38 1.79
N HIS A 148 8.32 1.52 2.39
CA HIS A 148 7.11 0.85 1.90
C HIS A 148 6.77 1.26 0.46
N HIS A 149 6.73 2.55 0.15
CA HIS A 149 6.34 3.00 -1.20
C HIS A 149 7.33 2.53 -2.28
N SER A 150 8.63 2.56 -2.01
CA SER A 150 9.65 2.07 -2.94
C SER A 150 9.64 0.55 -3.07
N ALA A 151 9.61 -0.18 -1.95
CA ALA A 151 9.65 -1.64 -1.94
C ALA A 151 8.34 -2.28 -2.45
N THR A 152 7.18 -1.62 -2.29
CA THR A 152 5.90 -2.15 -2.79
C THR A 152 5.82 -2.09 -4.31
N ALA A 153 6.36 -1.04 -4.96
CA ALA A 153 6.48 -1.01 -6.42
C ALA A 153 7.37 -2.16 -6.93
N LEU A 154 8.51 -2.39 -6.27
CA LEU A 154 9.40 -3.51 -6.59
C LEU A 154 8.73 -4.87 -6.35
N LEU A 155 7.96 -5.00 -5.26
CA LEU A 155 7.19 -6.20 -4.96
C LEU A 155 6.24 -6.52 -6.11
N CYS A 156 5.41 -5.56 -6.53
CA CYS A 156 4.48 -5.74 -7.63
C CYS A 156 5.17 -6.18 -8.93
N TYR A 157 6.33 -5.59 -9.26
CA TYR A 157 7.13 -6.01 -10.41
C TYR A 157 7.57 -7.48 -10.32
N THR A 158 8.14 -7.89 -9.18
CA THR A 158 8.61 -9.28 -9.01
C THR A 158 7.47 -10.30 -9.07
N GLN A 159 6.29 -9.95 -8.56
CA GLN A 159 5.13 -10.84 -8.59
C GLN A 159 4.48 -10.93 -9.97
N LEU A 160 4.47 -9.85 -10.76
CA LEU A 160 4.03 -9.87 -12.17
C LEU A 160 4.92 -10.80 -13.00
N ASN A 161 6.24 -10.63 -12.91
CA ASN A 161 7.20 -11.52 -13.58
C ASN A 161 7.07 -12.97 -13.07
N GLY A 162 6.76 -13.14 -11.79
CA GLY A 162 6.59 -14.45 -11.15
C GLY A 162 5.25 -15.13 -11.42
N LYS A 163 4.27 -14.44 -12.02
CA LYS A 163 2.87 -14.88 -12.20
C LYS A 163 2.29 -15.55 -10.94
N THR A 164 2.51 -14.91 -9.79
CA THR A 164 2.12 -15.48 -8.49
C THR A 164 0.61 -15.40 -8.31
N SER A 165 -0.12 -16.53 -8.42
CA SER A 165 -1.59 -16.54 -8.37
C SER A 165 -2.14 -15.94 -7.08
N ILE A 166 -1.53 -16.26 -5.94
CA ILE A 166 -1.94 -15.78 -4.60
C ILE A 166 -1.99 -14.25 -4.47
N SER A 167 -1.24 -13.54 -5.29
CA SER A 167 -1.06 -12.09 -5.17
C SER A 167 -2.38 -11.30 -5.21
N TRP A 168 -3.43 -11.79 -5.86
CA TRP A 168 -4.73 -11.12 -5.87
C TRP A 168 -5.30 -10.92 -4.46
N ALA A 169 -5.09 -11.87 -3.55
CA ALA A 169 -5.62 -11.79 -2.19
C ALA A 169 -4.94 -10.67 -1.40
N VAL A 170 -3.62 -10.58 -1.50
CA VAL A 170 -2.81 -9.51 -0.91
C VAL A 170 -3.19 -8.15 -1.50
N ILE A 171 -3.36 -8.08 -2.83
CA ILE A 171 -3.73 -6.83 -3.52
C ILE A 171 -5.12 -6.37 -3.09
N THR A 172 -6.12 -7.25 -3.08
CA THR A 172 -7.49 -6.88 -2.71
C THR A 172 -7.58 -6.41 -1.26
N LEU A 173 -6.88 -7.06 -0.32
CA LEU A 173 -6.77 -6.59 1.06
C LEU A 173 -6.08 -5.23 1.15
N ASN A 174 -4.98 -5.03 0.41
CA ASN A 174 -4.29 -3.73 0.35
C ASN A 174 -5.20 -2.63 -0.21
N LEU A 175 -5.89 -2.89 -1.32
CA LEU A 175 -6.81 -1.94 -1.96
C LEU A 175 -7.95 -1.55 -1.01
N MET A 176 -8.53 -2.52 -0.28
CA MET A 176 -9.55 -2.24 0.73
C MET A 176 -9.05 -1.26 1.80
N VAL A 177 -7.85 -1.50 2.33
CA VAL A 177 -7.24 -0.60 3.32
C VAL A 177 -6.92 0.76 2.70
N HIS A 178 -6.44 0.79 1.45
CA HIS A 178 -6.10 2.02 0.73
C HIS A 178 -7.34 2.89 0.46
N VAL A 179 -8.50 2.30 0.13
CA VAL A 179 -9.76 3.06 0.02
C VAL A 179 -10.03 3.86 1.29
N ILE A 180 -9.93 3.20 2.45
CA ILE A 180 -10.22 3.82 3.75
C ILE A 180 -9.13 4.84 4.13
N MET A 181 -7.86 4.49 3.91
CA MET A 181 -6.71 5.35 4.23
C MET A 181 -6.72 6.64 3.41
N TYR A 182 -6.92 6.55 2.09
CA TYR A 182 -6.91 7.72 1.22
C TYR A 182 -8.14 8.59 1.41
N TYR A 183 -9.32 7.99 1.68
CA TYR A 183 -10.48 8.75 2.12
C TYR A 183 -10.20 9.53 3.42
N TYR A 184 -9.55 8.90 4.40
CA TYR A 184 -9.15 9.56 5.63
C TYR A 184 -8.19 10.74 5.37
N TYR A 185 -7.21 10.59 4.47
CA TYR A 185 -6.29 11.68 4.11
C TYR A 185 -6.96 12.82 3.34
N TYR A 186 -7.87 12.51 2.42
CA TYR A 186 -8.70 13.50 1.75
C TYR A 186 -9.51 14.34 2.76
N ALA A 187 -10.23 13.66 3.66
CA ALA A 187 -11.11 14.32 4.62
C ALA A 187 -10.32 15.12 5.67
N THR A 188 -9.20 14.59 6.17
CA THR A 188 -8.33 15.34 7.11
C THR A 188 -7.61 16.52 6.46
N ALA A 189 -7.29 16.44 5.16
CA ALA A 189 -6.78 17.59 4.42
C ALA A 189 -7.83 18.72 4.29
N GLY A 190 -9.12 18.35 4.25
CA GLY A 190 -10.26 19.28 4.29
C GLY A 190 -10.59 19.82 5.68
N GLY A 191 -9.81 19.47 6.71
CA GLY A 191 -9.98 19.93 8.08
C GLY A 191 -10.84 19.04 8.99
N ALA A 192 -11.33 17.89 8.48
CA ALA A 192 -12.05 16.94 9.32
C ALA A 192 -11.12 16.33 10.39
N LYS A 193 -11.65 16.16 11.61
CA LYS A 193 -10.95 15.52 12.71
C LYS A 193 -11.63 14.21 13.04
N PHE A 194 -10.91 13.10 12.90
CA PHE A 194 -11.41 11.77 13.21
C PHE A 194 -10.72 11.19 14.43
N TRP A 195 -11.51 10.66 15.38
CA TRP A 195 -10.99 9.96 16.56
C TRP A 195 -10.36 8.59 16.24
N TRP A 196 -10.60 8.07 15.02
CA TRP A 196 -10.40 6.66 14.70
C TRP A 196 -9.11 6.40 13.91
N LYS A 197 -8.18 7.37 13.93
CA LYS A 197 -6.84 7.23 13.34
C LYS A 197 -6.12 5.96 13.81
N LYS A 198 -6.28 5.62 15.09
CA LYS A 198 -5.68 4.41 15.67
C LYS A 198 -6.22 3.13 15.01
N TYR A 199 -7.53 3.07 14.75
CA TYR A 199 -8.15 1.92 14.09
C TYR A 199 -7.67 1.76 12.65
N LEU A 200 -7.33 2.85 11.96
CA LEU A 200 -6.72 2.78 10.64
C LEU A 200 -5.36 2.05 10.68
N THR A 201 -4.49 2.40 11.64
CA THR A 201 -3.20 1.71 11.81
C THR A 201 -3.39 0.26 12.25
N THR A 202 -4.37 -0.03 13.13
CA THR A 202 -4.70 -1.41 13.50
C THR A 202 -5.18 -2.22 12.29
N MET A 203 -5.99 -1.64 11.41
CA MET A 203 -6.46 -2.29 10.18
C MET A 203 -5.31 -2.63 9.23
N GLN A 204 -4.35 -1.73 9.05
CA GLN A 204 -3.12 -1.98 8.28
C GLN A 204 -2.31 -3.16 8.86
N ILE A 205 -2.14 -3.20 10.18
CA ILE A 205 -1.44 -4.31 10.86
C ILE A 205 -2.20 -5.63 10.66
N THR A 206 -3.52 -5.63 10.85
CA THR A 206 -4.35 -6.82 10.63
C THR A 206 -4.26 -7.31 9.19
N GLN A 207 -4.27 -6.41 8.21
CA GLN A 207 -4.06 -6.75 6.79
C GLN A 207 -2.72 -7.46 6.58
N PHE A 208 -1.60 -6.93 7.10
CA PHE A 208 -0.30 -7.61 6.96
C PHE A 208 -0.24 -8.98 7.64
N ILE A 209 -0.94 -9.18 8.76
CA ILE A 209 -1.02 -10.49 9.42
C ILE A 209 -1.75 -11.49 8.50
N ILE A 210 -2.90 -11.08 7.95
CA ILE A 210 -3.68 -11.94 7.04
C ILE A 210 -2.87 -12.26 5.79
N ASP A 211 -2.22 -11.25 5.18
CA ASP A 211 -1.38 -11.44 4.01
C ASP A 211 -0.25 -12.45 4.27
N LEU A 212 0.42 -12.33 5.42
CA LEU A 212 1.50 -13.24 5.80
C LEU A 212 1.02 -14.68 5.94
N VAL A 213 -0.14 -14.90 6.55
CA VAL A 213 -0.74 -16.24 6.64
C VAL A 213 -0.96 -16.81 5.24
N ILE A 214 -1.52 -16.02 4.32
CA ILE A 214 -1.82 -16.46 2.95
C ILE A 214 -0.53 -16.73 2.16
N VAL A 215 0.45 -15.82 2.18
CA VAL A 215 1.68 -16.00 1.38
C VAL A 215 2.59 -17.10 1.95
N TYR A 216 2.62 -17.27 3.27
CA TYR A 216 3.35 -18.38 3.88
C TYR A 216 2.70 -19.72 3.57
N PHE A 217 1.37 -19.79 3.60
CA PHE A 217 0.63 -20.97 3.16
C PHE A 217 1.01 -21.35 1.72
N GLY A 218 0.90 -20.42 0.77
CA GLY A 218 1.24 -20.72 -0.62
C GLY A 218 2.70 -21.05 -0.87
N THR A 219 3.60 -20.35 -0.18
CA THR A 219 5.05 -20.64 -0.26
C THR A 219 5.34 -22.03 0.30
N TYR A 220 4.71 -22.40 1.42
CA TYR A 220 4.82 -23.73 1.99
C TYR A 220 4.32 -24.80 1.02
N GLU A 221 3.10 -24.67 0.48
CA GLU A 221 2.52 -25.60 -0.51
C GLU A 221 3.45 -25.80 -1.71
N ARG A 222 3.97 -24.70 -2.27
CA ARG A 222 4.91 -24.72 -3.41
C ARG A 222 6.20 -25.48 -3.10
N MET A 223 6.78 -25.24 -1.92
CA MET A 223 8.04 -25.85 -1.49
C MET A 223 7.85 -27.32 -1.11
N ALA A 224 6.76 -27.65 -0.41
CA ALA A 224 6.40 -29.02 -0.05
C ALA A 224 6.16 -29.87 -1.30
N PHE A 225 5.34 -29.38 -2.24
CA PHE A 225 5.07 -30.06 -3.50
C PHE A 225 6.34 -30.38 -4.30
N LYS A 226 7.30 -29.45 -4.37
CA LYS A 226 8.50 -29.60 -5.21
C LYS A 226 9.64 -30.37 -4.53
N TYR A 227 9.90 -30.12 -3.26
CA TYR A 227 11.13 -30.57 -2.60
C TYR A 227 10.87 -31.60 -1.49
N LEU A 228 9.67 -31.62 -0.90
CA LEU A 228 9.37 -32.42 0.29
C LEU A 228 7.99 -33.10 0.16
N PRO A 229 7.81 -34.01 -0.81
CA PRO A 229 6.50 -34.62 -1.09
C PRO A 229 5.97 -35.50 0.05
N HIS A 230 6.79 -35.80 1.05
CA HIS A 230 6.40 -36.54 2.25
C HIS A 230 5.70 -35.68 3.31
N LEU A 231 5.74 -34.36 3.18
CA LEU A 231 5.03 -33.45 4.08
C LEU A 231 3.55 -33.32 3.67
N PRO A 232 2.65 -33.00 4.61
CA PRO A 232 1.26 -32.74 4.28
C PRO A 232 1.15 -31.42 3.50
N TYR A 233 0.64 -31.49 2.27
CA TYR A 233 0.27 -30.35 1.42
C TYR A 233 -1.05 -30.66 0.70
N VAL A 234 -1.80 -29.63 0.32
CA VAL A 234 -3.06 -29.77 -0.42
C VAL A 234 -2.81 -29.87 -1.92
N GLY A 235 -1.89 -29.07 -2.46
CA GLY A 235 -1.54 -29.08 -3.87
C GLY A 235 -0.32 -28.23 -4.20
N ASN A 236 -0.08 -28.02 -5.49
CA ASN A 236 0.92 -27.05 -5.94
C ASN A 236 0.31 -25.64 -5.98
N CYS A 237 1.12 -24.64 -5.66
CA CYS A 237 0.72 -23.24 -5.74
C CYS A 237 1.45 -22.51 -6.88
N ALA A 238 0.71 -21.87 -7.79
CA ALA A 238 1.28 -21.24 -8.96
C ALA A 238 2.10 -19.98 -8.61
N GLY A 239 3.32 -19.94 -9.14
CA GLY A 239 4.22 -18.80 -8.98
C GLY A 239 5.70 -19.17 -8.93
N SER A 240 6.53 -18.16 -9.14
CA SER A 240 7.99 -18.25 -8.99
C SER A 240 8.40 -18.31 -7.52
N GLU A 241 9.26 -19.27 -7.17
CA GLU A 241 9.82 -19.42 -5.81
C GLU A 241 10.57 -18.17 -5.35
N LYS A 242 11.30 -17.51 -6.28
CA LYS A 242 12.03 -16.28 -5.97
C LYS A 242 11.06 -15.14 -5.62
N ALA A 243 9.97 -15.02 -6.38
CA ALA A 243 8.95 -14.01 -6.11
C ALA A 243 8.24 -14.29 -4.78
N ALA A 244 7.91 -15.55 -4.50
CA ALA A 244 7.27 -15.95 -3.24
C ALA A 244 8.15 -15.63 -2.01
N LEU A 245 9.43 -16.03 -2.04
CA LEU A 245 10.38 -15.76 -0.95
C LEU A 245 10.61 -14.26 -0.75
N PHE A 246 10.75 -13.51 -1.84
CA PHE A 246 10.89 -12.05 -1.78
C PHE A 246 9.65 -11.39 -1.17
N GLY A 247 8.45 -11.80 -1.58
CA GLY A 247 7.19 -11.33 -1.02
C GLY A 247 7.08 -11.61 0.47
N CYS A 248 7.39 -12.85 0.89
CA CYS A 248 7.43 -13.24 2.30
C CYS A 248 8.36 -12.35 3.13
N ALA A 249 9.59 -12.12 2.65
CA ALA A 249 10.57 -11.28 3.34
C ALA A 249 10.09 -9.82 3.47
N LEU A 250 9.57 -9.24 2.39
CA LEU A 250 9.08 -7.86 2.40
C LEU A 250 7.85 -7.67 3.29
N LEU A 251 6.83 -8.52 3.17
CA LEU A 251 5.62 -8.45 4.01
C LEU A 251 5.96 -8.60 5.50
N THR A 252 6.91 -9.46 5.83
CA THR A 252 7.41 -9.63 7.21
C THR A 252 8.08 -8.35 7.71
N SER A 253 8.92 -7.73 6.87
CA SER A 253 9.55 -6.45 7.21
C SER A 253 8.51 -5.35 7.45
N TYR A 254 7.44 -5.31 6.63
CA TYR A 254 6.36 -4.33 6.78
C TYR A 254 5.62 -4.52 8.10
N LEU A 255 5.22 -5.75 8.44
CA LEU A 255 4.55 -6.02 9.70
C LEU A 255 5.40 -5.53 10.89
N GLY A 256 6.69 -5.85 10.90
CA GLY A 256 7.62 -5.38 11.94
C GLY A 256 7.70 -3.86 12.04
N LEU A 257 7.81 -3.17 10.91
CA LEU A 257 7.87 -1.70 10.87
C LEU A 257 6.56 -1.04 11.30
N PHE A 258 5.40 -1.59 10.92
CA PHE A 258 4.08 -1.09 11.34
C PHE A 258 3.81 -1.31 12.82
N ILE A 259 4.20 -2.46 13.38
CA ILE A 259 4.13 -2.72 14.82
C ILE A 259 5.01 -1.73 15.58
N ASN A 260 6.24 -1.50 15.10
CA ASN A 260 7.16 -0.51 15.69
C ASN A 260 6.55 0.90 15.64
N PHE A 261 6.02 1.31 14.49
CA PHE A 261 5.32 2.60 14.33
C PHE A 261 4.13 2.74 15.31
N TYR A 262 3.33 1.67 15.46
CA TYR A 262 2.20 1.66 16.37
C TYR A 262 2.64 1.87 17.83
N PHE A 263 3.67 1.17 18.28
CA PHE A 263 4.19 1.36 19.63
C PHE A 263 4.80 2.74 19.85
N GLN A 264 5.55 3.28 18.89
CA GLN A 264 6.11 4.63 19.00
C GLN A 264 5.05 5.73 19.02
N THR A 265 3.91 5.51 18.35
CA THR A 265 2.85 6.52 18.20
C THR A 265 1.79 6.45 19.30
N TYR A 266 1.43 5.24 19.77
CA TYR A 266 0.24 5.03 20.60
C TYR A 266 0.52 4.47 22.01
N LYS A 267 1.72 3.94 22.31
CA LYS A 267 2.01 3.60 23.71
C LYS A 267 2.25 4.90 24.49
N PRO A 268 1.58 5.10 25.64
CA PRO A 268 1.87 6.23 26.50
C PRO A 268 3.34 6.14 26.95
N LYS A 269 4.08 7.24 26.83
CA LYS A 269 5.42 7.32 27.43
C LYS A 269 5.25 7.20 28.94
N THR A 270 5.79 6.14 29.53
CA THR A 270 5.87 6.02 30.98
C THR A 270 6.67 7.20 31.49
N THR A 271 6.04 8.10 32.24
CA THR A 271 6.72 9.20 32.93
C THR A 271 7.54 8.58 34.07
N THR A 272 8.73 8.07 33.77
CA THR A 272 9.70 7.79 34.82
C THR A 272 10.08 9.15 35.40
N LYS A 273 9.60 9.44 36.62
CA LYS A 273 10.11 10.55 37.43
C LYS A 273 11.60 10.28 37.70
N SER A 274 12.46 10.75 36.80
CA SER A 274 13.88 10.89 37.07
C SER A 274 14.10 12.27 37.66
N THR A 275 14.21 12.34 38.99
CA THR A 275 14.90 13.43 39.67
C THR A 275 16.39 13.36 39.30
N ALA A 276 16.80 14.10 38.27
CA ALA A 276 18.18 14.55 38.09
C ALA A 276 18.25 15.68 37.06
N SER A 277 19.05 16.68 37.40
CA SER A 277 19.19 18.03 36.87
C SER A 277 19.43 18.18 35.36
N ALA A 278 19.05 19.37 34.90
CA ALA A 278 19.20 19.89 33.54
C ALA A 278 20.64 19.81 32.99
N VAL A 279 20.77 19.33 31.75
CA VAL A 279 21.63 19.94 30.73
C VAL A 279 20.83 20.00 29.43
N ALA A 280 20.71 21.20 28.89
CA ALA A 280 19.93 21.56 27.73
C ALA A 280 20.56 21.10 26.40
N ASN A 281 19.71 20.68 25.47
CA ASN A 281 19.81 20.81 23.99
C ASN A 281 18.56 20.10 23.42
N GLY A 282 17.44 20.72 23.04
CA GLY A 282 17.29 22.00 22.37
C GLY A 282 16.83 21.78 20.92
N HIS A 283 15.62 21.24 20.70
CA HIS A 283 14.69 21.70 19.66
C HIS A 283 13.37 20.87 19.66
N THR A 284 12.39 21.35 20.41
CA THR A 284 10.96 21.13 20.14
C THR A 284 10.31 22.49 20.02
N ASN A 285 9.57 22.76 18.94
CA ASN A 285 8.34 23.56 19.06
C ASN A 285 7.45 23.45 17.82
N GLY A 286 6.36 22.69 17.98
CA GLY A 286 5.12 22.88 17.24
C GLY A 286 4.06 23.27 18.27
N ARG A 287 3.87 24.58 18.47
CA ARG A 287 2.91 25.18 19.40
C ARG A 287 1.48 24.92 18.87
N ALA A 288 0.67 24.21 19.64
CA ALA A 288 -0.79 24.27 19.51
C ALA A 288 -1.27 25.39 20.46
N ASN A 289 -1.87 26.43 19.89
CA ASN A 289 -2.44 27.54 20.64
C ASN A 289 -3.83 27.13 21.14
N GLY A 290 -4.02 27.13 22.46
CA GLY A 290 -5.29 26.90 23.12
C GLY A 290 -5.38 27.82 24.33
N THR A 291 -5.96 29.00 24.14
CA THR A 291 -6.32 29.95 25.20
C THR A 291 -7.48 29.36 26.00
N ALA A 292 -7.21 28.93 27.23
CA ALA A 292 -8.23 28.69 28.25
C ALA A 292 -8.36 29.96 29.09
N ASN A 293 -9.47 30.66 28.95
CA ASN A 293 -9.81 31.82 29.78
C ASN A 293 -10.47 31.28 31.06
N GLY A 294 -9.79 31.43 32.20
CA GLY A 294 -10.34 31.12 33.51
C GLY A 294 -10.69 32.42 34.23
N SER A 295 -11.97 32.61 34.53
CA SER A 295 -12.42 33.64 35.48
C SER A 295 -13.02 32.92 36.70
N SER A 296 -12.22 32.87 37.76
CA SER A 296 -12.66 32.57 39.12
C SER A 296 -13.33 33.81 39.70
N HIS A 297 -14.58 33.67 40.17
CA HIS A 297 -15.19 34.64 41.08
C HIS A 297 -15.71 33.88 42.31
N ARG A 298 -15.09 34.13 43.46
CA ARG A 298 -15.67 33.94 44.79
C ARG A 298 -15.05 34.97 45.74
N LYS A 299 -15.92 35.83 46.29
CA LYS A 299 -15.83 36.81 47.40
C LYS A 299 -17.03 37.74 47.15
N ASP A 300 -18.04 37.92 48.00
CA ASP A 300 -18.30 37.55 49.39
C ASP A 300 -19.81 37.22 49.51
#